data_AF-A0A7H0VGJ4-F1
#
_entry.id   AF-A0A7H0VGJ4-F1
#
_cell.length_a   1.000
_cell.length_b   1.000
_cell.length_c   1.000
_cell.angle_alpha   90.00
_cell.angle_beta   90.00
_cell.angle_gamma   90.00
#
_symmetry.space_group_name_H-M   'P 1'
#
loop_
_entity.id
_entity.type
_entity.pdbx_description
1 polymer ?
#
loop_
_entity_poly.entity_id
_entity_poly.type
_entity_poly.pdbx_seq_one_letter_code
_entity_poly.pdbx_strand_id
1 'polypeptide(L)'
;MRQFWENLRHRTWFKILSNRFVLSLIVFGVWMSFLDVNSWLIHRELNQEIDDLQTSIRYYEEEIKKDEAQLEQLNSGPENLEKFAREQYYLSAPGEEIYLIEIPKKED
;
A
#
# COMPACT_ATOMS: atom_id res chain seq x y z
N MET A 1 8.09 -14.39 50.34
CA MET A 1 9.09 -14.24 49.25
C MET A 1 10.31 -15.15 49.39
N ARG A 2 10.95 -15.29 50.56
CA ARG A 2 12.15 -16.14 50.72
C ARG A 2 11.94 -17.64 50.44
N GLN A 3 10.81 -18.22 50.85
CA GLN A 3 10.54 -19.65 50.64
C GLN A 3 10.31 -20.05 49.17
N PHE A 4 9.92 -19.11 48.31
CA PHE A 4 9.73 -19.37 46.88
C PHE A 4 11.07 -19.60 46.17
N TRP A 5 12.10 -18.84 46.55
CA TRP A 5 13.45 -18.95 46.00
C TRP A 5 14.19 -20.21 46.43
N GLU A 6 13.97 -20.70 47.66
CA GLU A 6 14.57 -21.96 48.11
C GLU A 6 14.01 -23.17 47.36
N ASN A 7 12.70 -23.17 47.09
CA ASN A 7 12.04 -24.26 46.38
C ASN A 7 12.43 -24.32 44.89
N LEU A 8 12.72 -23.17 44.28
CA LEU A 8 13.27 -23.07 42.93
C LEU A 8 14.68 -23.66 42.83
N ARG A 9 15.53 -23.40 43.84
CA ARG A 9 16.95 -23.80 43.84
C ARG A 9 17.18 -25.31 44.00
N HIS A 10 16.23 -26.04 44.60
CA HIS A 10 16.31 -27.49 44.80
C HIS A 10 16.12 -28.28 43.49
N ARG A 11 15.47 -27.70 42.48
CA ARG A 11 15.09 -28.43 41.27
C ARG A 11 16.28 -28.57 40.31
N THR A 12 16.41 -29.73 39.68
CA THR A 12 17.50 -30.05 38.73
C THR A 12 17.58 -29.10 37.54
N TRP A 13 16.44 -28.59 37.06
CA TRP A 13 16.38 -27.59 35.98
C TRP A 13 17.00 -26.25 36.36
N PHE A 14 16.97 -25.86 37.65
CA PHE A 14 17.58 -24.61 38.11
C PHE A 14 19.11 -24.66 38.06
N LYS A 15 19.73 -25.84 38.28
CA LYS A 15 21.18 -26.03 38.08
C LYS A 15 21.60 -25.88 36.62
N ILE A 16 20.77 -26.36 35.69
CA ILE A 16 21.00 -26.23 34.24
C ILE A 16 20.83 -24.76 33.83
N LEU A 17 19.77 -24.10 34.31
CA LEU A 17 19.47 -22.70 34.00
C LEU A 17 20.49 -21.72 34.63
N SER A 18 21.10 -22.07 35.76
CA SER A 18 22.15 -21.28 36.43
C SER A 18 23.52 -21.41 35.75
N ASN A 19 23.68 -22.28 34.75
CA ASN A 19 24.94 -22.40 34.02
C ASN A 19 25.16 -21.15 33.16
N ARG A 20 26.34 -20.52 33.28
CA ARG A 20 26.71 -19.33 32.51
C ARG A 20 26.53 -19.50 31.00
N PHE A 21 26.77 -20.69 30.47
CA PHE A 21 26.61 -20.96 29.04
C PHE A 21 25.14 -20.98 28.62
N VAL A 22 24.25 -21.52 29.46
CA VAL A 22 22.80 -21.55 29.23
C VAL A 22 22.22 -20.15 29.36
N LEU A 23 22.64 -19.37 30.35
CA LEU A 23 22.25 -17.97 30.49
C LEU A 23 22.70 -17.13 29.28
N SER A 24 23.96 -17.28 28.82
CA SER A 24 24.43 -16.61 27.61
C SER A 24 23.62 -17.00 26.38
N LEU A 25 23.26 -18.28 26.22
CA LEU A 25 22.41 -18.75 25.11
C LEU A 25 20.99 -18.19 25.19
N ILE A 26 20.41 -18.11 26.39
CA ILE A 26 19.07 -17.53 26.58
C ILE A 26 19.09 -16.04 26.26
N VAL A 27 20.08 -15.29 26.77
CA VAL A 27 20.22 -13.87 26.47
C VAL A 27 20.46 -13.64 24.98
N PHE A 28 21.32 -14.46 24.35
CA PHE A 28 21.56 -14.40 22.92
C PHE A 28 20.31 -14.76 22.10
N GLY A 29 19.57 -15.80 22.50
CA GLY A 29 18.32 -16.20 21.84
C GLY A 29 17.23 -15.14 21.97
N VAL A 30 17.09 -14.52 23.15
CA VAL A 30 16.17 -13.40 23.36
C VAL A 30 16.61 -12.20 22.54
N TRP A 31 17.91 -11.89 22.46
CA TRP A 31 18.42 -10.82 21.61
C TRP A 31 18.09 -11.09 20.13
N MET A 32 18.47 -12.25 19.60
CA MET A 32 18.18 -12.65 18.22
C MET A 32 16.67 -12.72 17.91
N SER A 33 15.81 -12.85 18.91
CA SER A 33 14.35 -12.92 18.69
C SER A 33 13.64 -11.56 18.80
N PHE A 34 14.09 -10.69 19.71
CA PHE A 34 13.41 -9.42 20.03
C PHE A 34 14.13 -8.18 19.52
N LEU A 35 15.47 -8.18 19.55
CA LEU A 35 16.30 -7.04 19.20
C LEU A 35 16.90 -7.17 17.78
N ASP A 36 16.95 -8.38 17.22
CA ASP A 36 17.42 -8.62 15.84
C ASP A 36 16.29 -8.48 14.82
N VAL A 37 16.65 -8.25 13.55
CA VAL A 37 15.83 -7.78 12.41
C VAL A 37 14.63 -8.68 12.07
N ASN A 38 14.51 -9.86 12.65
CA ASN A 38 13.34 -10.74 12.50
C ASN A 38 12.15 -10.35 13.39
N SER A 39 12.05 -9.08 13.77
CA SER A 39 10.95 -8.59 14.59
C SER A 39 9.63 -8.70 13.80
N TRP A 40 8.60 -9.18 14.48
CA TRP A 40 7.24 -9.24 13.92
C TRP A 40 6.73 -7.89 13.40
N LEU A 41 7.26 -6.78 13.92
CA LEU A 41 6.93 -5.42 13.49
C LEU A 41 7.39 -5.14 12.06
N ILE A 42 8.59 -5.60 11.69
CA ILE A 42 9.15 -5.42 10.34
C ILE A 42 8.33 -6.23 9.32
N HIS A 43 7.95 -7.46 9.66
CA HIS A 43 7.08 -8.25 8.79
C HIS A 43 5.71 -7.61 8.59
N ARG A 44 5.17 -6.95 9.62
CA ARG A 44 3.89 -6.22 9.49
C ARG A 44 4.02 -5.01 8.57
N GLU A 45 5.08 -4.21 8.73
CA GLU A 45 5.36 -3.06 7.89
C GLU A 45 5.57 -3.48 6.43
N LEU A 46 6.36 -4.53 6.20
CA LEU A 46 6.61 -5.05 4.86
C LEU A 46 5.33 -5.59 4.21
N ASN A 47 4.46 -6.27 4.97
CA ASN A 47 3.17 -6.73 4.45
C ASN A 47 2.24 -5.56 4.09
N GLN A 48 2.28 -4.45 4.83
CA GLN A 48 1.53 -3.24 4.47
C GLN A 48 2.07 -2.62 3.19
N GLU A 49 3.39 -2.52 3.05
CA GLU A 49 4.03 -2.01 1.83
C GLU A 49 3.67 -2.89 0.62
N ILE A 50 3.62 -4.22 0.78
CA ILE A 50 3.17 -5.13 -0.27
C ILE A 50 1.71 -4.85 -0.68
N ASP A 51 0.80 -4.66 0.27
CA ASP A 51 -0.61 -4.39 -0.03
C ASP A 51 -0.81 -3.03 -0.72
N ASP A 52 -0.06 -2.00 -0.29
CA ASP A 52 -0.06 -0.67 -0.91
C ASP A 52 0.47 -0.72 -2.35
N LEU A 53 1.55 -1.47 -2.59
CA LEU A 53 2.10 -1.70 -3.93
C LEU A 53 1.11 -2.46 -4.81
N GLN A 54 0.48 -3.52 -4.30
CA GLN A 54 -0.53 -4.27 -5.05
C GLN A 54 -1.76 -3.41 -5.38
N THR A 55 -2.19 -2.55 -4.46
CA THR A 55 -3.28 -1.61 -4.69
C THR A 55 -2.91 -0.60 -5.77
N SER A 56 -1.69 -0.09 -5.75
CA SER A 56 -1.18 0.82 -6.78
C SER A 56 -1.13 0.15 -8.15
N ILE A 57 -0.64 -1.09 -8.22
CA ILE A 57 -0.63 -1.88 -9.46
C ILE A 57 -2.04 -2.03 -10.02
N ARG A 58 -3.00 -2.48 -9.21
CA ARG A 58 -4.40 -2.63 -9.65
C ARG A 58 -4.99 -1.32 -10.17
N TYR A 59 -4.74 -0.21 -9.45
CA TYR A 59 -5.20 1.11 -9.86
C TYR A 59 -4.67 1.49 -11.25
N TYR A 60 -3.35 1.36 -11.47
CA TYR A 60 -2.76 1.72 -12.76
C TYR A 60 -3.18 0.77 -13.89
N GLU A 61 -3.36 -0.52 -13.61
CA GLU A 61 -3.89 -1.46 -14.61
C GLU A 61 -5.33 -1.12 -15.04
N GLU A 62 -6.18 -0.67 -14.11
CA GLU A 62 -7.53 -0.22 -14.42
C GLU A 62 -7.52 1.09 -15.22
N GLU A 63 -6.68 2.05 -14.83
CA GLU A 63 -6.57 3.33 -15.54
C GLU A 63 -6.02 3.13 -16.96
N ILE A 64 -5.01 2.27 -17.14
CA ILE A 64 -4.48 1.93 -18.47
C ILE A 64 -5.58 1.34 -19.35
N LYS A 65 -6.39 0.40 -18.84
CA LYS A 65 -7.49 -0.18 -19.64
C LYS A 65 -8.52 0.86 -20.05
N LYS A 66 -8.82 1.81 -19.16
CA LYS A 66 -9.74 2.90 -19.44
C LYS A 66 -9.19 3.84 -20.50
N ASP A 67 -7.91 4.20 -20.37
CA ASP A 67 -7.21 5.07 -21.32
C ASP A 67 -7.10 4.39 -22.69
N GLU A 68 -6.79 3.09 -22.75
CA GLU A 68 -6.78 2.31 -23.99
C GLU A 68 -8.14 2.32 -24.67
N ALA A 69 -9.23 2.12 -23.92
CA ALA A 69 -10.58 2.18 -24.46
C ALA A 69 -10.94 3.59 -24.99
N GLN A 70 -10.50 4.64 -24.30
CA GLN A 70 -10.66 6.01 -24.79
C GLN A 70 -9.84 6.25 -26.06
N LEU A 71 -8.60 5.77 -26.09
CA LEU A 71 -7.71 5.90 -27.23
C LEU A 71 -8.28 5.18 -28.46
N GLU A 72 -8.87 4.01 -28.29
CA GLU A 72 -9.56 3.27 -29.35
C GLU A 72 -10.77 4.06 -29.88
N GLN A 73 -11.58 4.65 -28.99
CA GLN A 73 -12.69 5.52 -29.40
C GLN A 73 -12.21 6.74 -30.19
N LEU A 74 -11.13 7.39 -29.77
CA LEU A 74 -10.54 8.52 -30.50
C LEU A 74 -9.98 8.11 -31.87
N ASN A 75 -9.38 6.93 -31.97
CA ASN A 75 -8.76 6.42 -33.20
C ASN A 75 -9.76 5.74 -34.15
N SER A 76 -10.98 5.45 -33.70
CA SER A 76 -12.01 4.77 -34.50
C SER A 76 -12.49 5.57 -35.72
N GLY A 77 -12.16 6.88 -35.81
CA GLY A 77 -12.35 7.67 -37.01
C GLY A 77 -12.26 9.19 -36.77
N PRO A 78 -12.09 9.98 -37.85
CA PRO A 78 -11.96 11.44 -37.76
C PRO A 78 -13.19 12.12 -37.14
N GLU A 79 -14.39 11.54 -37.30
CA GLU A 79 -15.63 12.04 -36.71
C GLU A 79 -15.63 11.97 -35.17
N ASN A 80 -15.17 10.84 -34.60
CA ASN A 80 -15.10 10.67 -33.15
C ASN A 80 -14.02 11.56 -32.52
N LEU A 81 -12.90 11.74 -33.22
CA LEU A 81 -11.85 12.67 -32.82
C LEU A 81 -12.34 14.13 -32.86
N GLU A 82 -13.04 14.53 -33.92
CA GLU A 82 -13.61 15.87 -34.05
C GLU A 82 -14.67 16.13 -32.97
N LYS A 83 -15.55 15.16 -32.72
CA LYS A 83 -16.55 15.24 -31.65
C LYS A 83 -15.89 15.44 -30.28
N PHE A 84 -14.86 14.67 -29.96
CA PHE A 84 -14.12 14.82 -28.72
C PHE A 84 -13.43 16.19 -28.60
N ALA A 85 -12.78 16.65 -29.67
CA ALA A 85 -12.15 17.97 -29.74
C ALA A 85 -13.15 19.12 -29.51
N ARG A 86 -14.37 19.00 -30.05
CA ARG A 86 -15.45 19.98 -29.91
C ARG A 86 -16.08 19.96 -28.51
N GLU A 87 -16.34 18.78 -27.96
CA GLU A 87 -17.04 18.64 -26.67
C GLU A 87 -16.15 18.90 -25.46
N GLN A 88 -14.89 18.42 -25.49
CA GLN A 88 -13.99 18.51 -24.34
C GLN A 88 -13.11 19.76 -24.36
N TYR A 89 -12.70 20.20 -25.56
CA TYR A 89 -11.74 21.29 -25.73
C TYR A 89 -12.32 22.52 -26.44
N TYR A 90 -13.60 22.49 -26.83
CA TYR A 90 -14.28 23.58 -27.52
C TYR A 90 -13.51 24.10 -28.75
N LEU A 91 -12.86 23.20 -29.49
CA LEU A 91 -12.09 23.55 -30.68
C LEU A 91 -13.02 23.86 -31.86
N SER A 92 -12.77 24.99 -32.53
CA SER A 92 -13.51 25.48 -33.71
C SER A 92 -12.73 25.28 -35.01
N ALA A 93 -13.43 24.96 -36.09
CA ALA A 93 -12.81 24.94 -37.42
C ALA A 93 -12.54 26.36 -37.96
N PRO A 94 -11.64 26.53 -38.95
CA PRO A 94 -11.40 27.83 -39.57
C PRO A 94 -12.68 28.44 -40.15
N GLY A 95 -13.09 29.62 -39.65
CA GLY A 95 -14.31 30.31 -40.07
C GLY A 95 -15.57 29.94 -39.27
N GLU A 96 -15.44 29.15 -38.21
CA GLU A 96 -16.53 28.78 -37.30
C GLU A 96 -16.46 29.57 -35.97
N GLU A 97 -17.61 30.05 -35.48
CA GLU A 97 -17.72 30.71 -34.16
C GLU A 97 -18.47 29.81 -33.17
N ILE A 98 -17.88 29.57 -32.00
CA ILE A 98 -18.48 28.76 -30.92
C ILE A 98 -19.09 29.69 -29.86
N TYR A 99 -20.34 29.43 -29.50
CA TYR A 99 -21.06 30.15 -28.44
C TYR A 99 -21.28 29.24 -27.24
N LEU A 100 -20.71 29.59 -26.08
CA LEU A 100 -20.98 28.92 -24.81
C LEU A 100 -22.16 29.61 -24.11
N ILE A 101 -23.28 28.91 -23.98
CA ILE A 101 -24.49 29.44 -23.32
C ILE A 101 -24.57 28.85 -21.92
N GLU A 102 -24.23 29.64 -20.92
CA GLU A 102 -24.46 29.29 -19.52
C GLU A 102 -25.88 29.66 -19.13
N ILE A 103 -26.71 28.65 -18.83
CA ILE A 103 -28.05 28.90 -18.29
C ILE A 103 -27.87 29.20 -16.80
N PRO A 104 -28.21 30.41 -16.32
CA PRO A 104 -28.12 30.71 -14.90
C PRO A 104 -29.03 29.75 -14.15
N LYS A 105 -28.46 28.99 -13.20
CA LYS A 105 -29.26 28.18 -12.29
C LYS A 105 -30.18 29.12 -11.52
N LYS A 106 -31.48 28.90 -11.60
CA LYS A 106 -32.43 29.57 -10.72
C LYS A 106 -32.05 29.21 -9.28
N GLU A 107 -31.71 30.23 -8.50
CA GLU A 107 -31.63 30.13 -7.05
C GLU A 107 -33.06 29.84 -6.54
N ASP A 108 -33.22 28.68 -5.88
CA ASP A 108 -34.37 28.36 -5.03
C ASP A 108 -34.05 28.75 -3.57
#